data_AF-A0A920QDG8-F1
#
_entry.id   AF-A0A920QDG8-F1
#
_cell.length_a   1.000
_cell.length_b   1.000
_cell.length_c   1.000
_cell.angle_alpha   90.00
_cell.angle_beta   90.00
_cell.angle_gamma   90.00
#
_symmetry.space_group_name_H-M   'P 1'
#
loop_
_entity.id
_entity.type
_entity.pdbx_description
1 polymer ?
#
loop_
_entity_poly.entity_id
_entity_poly.type
_entity_poly.pdbx_seq_one_letter_code
_entity_poly.pdbx_strand_id
1 'polypeptide(L)'
;MPPGFSRWPTPGPGTNGSQFFITHKATPWLDGKHTVFGHVVKGQDVVNAIAKGDKGFKKVTIKRIGEKAKAFKGGEAQFAALRATIKSPVDKNKAEGEAFLAKVKKEEGVKTTASGLAYKVLTAGTGASPKPTNQVTVHYTGKLISGKVFDSSVQRGQPATFPLNRVIPGWTEGLQLMKKGGKSILYIPSNLAYGARGAGGVIPPNATLVFEVELLEIK
;
A
#
# COMPACT_ATOMS: atom_id res chain seq x y z
N MET A 1 5.50 4.85 -28.78
CA MET A 1 6.79 4.27 -29.23
C MET A 1 6.71 3.67 -30.64
N PRO A 2 7.83 3.63 -31.40
CA PRO A 2 7.94 2.99 -32.71
C PRO A 2 7.91 1.44 -32.65
N PRO A 3 7.71 0.74 -33.78
CA PRO A 3 7.72 -0.73 -33.84
C PRO A 3 9.10 -1.33 -33.46
N GLY A 4 9.10 -2.56 -32.94
CA GLY A 4 10.31 -3.32 -32.59
C GLY A 4 10.70 -3.34 -31.12
N PHE A 5 9.87 -2.83 -30.20
CA PHE A 5 10.20 -2.79 -28.76
C PHE A 5 9.58 -3.97 -27.98
N SER A 6 10.38 -4.54 -27.06
CA SER A 6 10.03 -5.67 -26.18
C SER A 6 9.55 -5.20 -24.81
N ARG A 7 8.44 -5.77 -24.30
CA ARG A 7 7.80 -5.37 -23.02
C ARG A 7 7.69 -6.51 -21.98
N TRP A 8 7.54 -6.14 -20.70
CA TRP A 8 7.18 -7.00 -19.58
C TRP A 8 5.84 -6.59 -18.95
N PRO A 9 4.85 -7.48 -18.82
CA PRO A 9 3.67 -7.26 -18.00
C PRO A 9 3.87 -7.77 -16.57
N THR A 10 3.16 -7.17 -15.62
CA THR A 10 2.99 -7.74 -14.28
C THR A 10 2.31 -9.11 -14.34
N PRO A 11 2.70 -10.09 -13.51
CA PRO A 11 2.21 -11.47 -13.64
C PRO A 11 0.70 -11.56 -13.41
N GLY A 12 0.02 -12.40 -14.20
CA GLY A 12 -1.32 -12.85 -13.86
C GLY A 12 -1.30 -13.80 -12.65
N PRO A 13 -2.44 -13.98 -11.94
CA PRO A 13 -2.51 -14.83 -10.75
C PRO A 13 -2.00 -16.24 -11.05
N GLY A 14 -0.97 -16.69 -10.33
CA GLY A 14 -0.47 -18.07 -10.39
C GLY A 14 0.63 -18.38 -11.41
N THR A 15 1.23 -17.37 -12.07
CA THR A 15 2.36 -17.61 -13.00
C THR A 15 3.64 -16.92 -12.55
N ASN A 16 4.76 -17.63 -12.51
CA ASN A 16 6.11 -17.06 -12.40
C ASN A 16 6.70 -16.69 -13.78
N GLY A 17 5.89 -16.79 -14.82
CA GLY A 17 6.28 -16.55 -16.20
C GLY A 17 6.09 -15.08 -16.57
N SER A 18 7.14 -14.48 -17.10
CA SER A 18 7.07 -13.20 -17.79
C SER A 18 6.85 -13.41 -19.28
N GLN A 19 5.77 -12.81 -19.79
CA GLN A 19 5.45 -12.83 -21.19
C GLN A 19 6.17 -11.68 -21.89
N PHE A 20 6.94 -11.99 -22.92
CA PHE A 20 7.59 -10.98 -23.75
C PHE A 20 6.77 -10.76 -25.01
N PHE A 21 6.45 -9.50 -25.31
CA PHE A 21 5.78 -9.13 -26.56
C PHE A 21 6.68 -8.19 -27.35
N ILE A 22 6.80 -8.43 -28.65
CA ILE A 22 7.42 -7.50 -29.59
C ILE A 22 6.30 -6.79 -30.35
N THR A 23 6.37 -5.48 -30.40
CA THR A 23 5.35 -4.67 -31.10
C THR A 23 5.68 -4.58 -32.59
N HIS A 24 4.76 -5.02 -33.45
CA HIS A 24 4.92 -4.95 -34.91
C HIS A 24 4.55 -3.58 -35.48
N LYS A 25 3.69 -2.85 -34.77
CA LYS A 25 3.24 -1.49 -35.09
C LYS A 25 3.51 -0.57 -33.91
N ALA A 26 3.62 0.73 -34.18
CA ALA A 26 3.71 1.72 -33.13
C ALA A 26 2.49 1.61 -32.20
N THR A 27 2.74 1.49 -30.90
CA THR A 27 1.68 1.33 -29.88
C THR A 27 1.84 2.38 -28.76
N PRO A 28 1.53 3.67 -29.04
CA PRO A 28 1.73 4.76 -28.07
C PRO A 28 0.93 4.58 -26.77
N TRP A 29 -0.23 3.94 -26.83
CA TRP A 29 -1.12 3.73 -25.67
C TRP A 29 -0.57 2.77 -24.61
N LEU A 30 0.55 2.09 -24.88
CA LEU A 30 1.21 1.19 -23.94
C LEU A 30 2.34 1.87 -23.16
N ASP A 31 2.74 3.08 -23.53
CA ASP A 31 3.83 3.82 -22.89
C ASP A 31 3.43 4.20 -21.44
N GLY A 32 4.33 3.97 -20.48
CA GLY A 32 4.06 4.15 -19.03
C GLY A 32 3.29 3.00 -18.34
N LYS A 33 2.70 2.06 -19.09
CA LYS A 33 1.99 0.89 -18.52
C LYS A 33 2.83 -0.39 -18.47
N HIS A 34 3.94 -0.44 -19.22
CA HIS A 34 4.83 -1.61 -19.29
C HIS A 34 6.29 -1.17 -19.33
N THR A 35 7.17 -1.94 -18.70
CA THR A 35 8.61 -1.72 -18.78
C THR A 35 9.14 -2.22 -20.12
N VAL A 36 9.90 -1.36 -20.80
CA VAL A 36 10.52 -1.63 -22.10
C VAL A 36 11.94 -2.11 -21.86
N PHE A 37 12.26 -3.32 -22.34
CA PHE A 37 13.54 -4.00 -22.04
C PHE A 37 14.52 -4.03 -23.21
N GLY A 38 14.09 -3.62 -24.41
CA GLY A 38 14.96 -3.57 -25.57
C GLY A 38 14.22 -3.26 -26.86
N HIS A 39 14.98 -3.11 -27.94
CA HIS A 39 14.49 -2.96 -29.29
C HIS A 39 15.17 -3.95 -30.24
N VAL A 40 14.51 -4.30 -31.33
CA VAL A 40 15.07 -5.14 -32.40
C VAL A 40 16.08 -4.31 -33.19
N VAL A 41 17.35 -4.73 -33.14
CA VAL A 41 18.45 -4.03 -33.85
C VAL A 41 18.58 -4.52 -35.30
N LYS A 42 18.28 -5.80 -35.56
CA LYS A 42 18.33 -6.43 -36.90
C LYS A 42 17.20 -7.46 -37.01
N GLY A 43 16.62 -7.62 -38.20
CA GLY A 43 15.59 -8.64 -38.47
C GLY A 43 14.15 -8.19 -38.18
N GLN A 44 13.85 -6.89 -38.26
CA GLN A 44 12.49 -6.37 -38.04
C GLN A 44 11.50 -6.83 -39.12
N ASP A 45 11.98 -7.09 -40.32
CA ASP A 45 11.29 -7.76 -41.42
C ASP A 45 10.80 -9.16 -41.02
N VAL A 46 11.67 -9.95 -40.37
CA VAL A 46 11.30 -11.28 -39.84
C VAL A 46 10.23 -11.14 -38.76
N VAL A 47 10.39 -10.18 -37.84
CA VAL A 47 9.38 -9.89 -36.83
C VAL A 47 8.06 -9.53 -37.48
N ASN A 48 8.07 -8.64 -38.48
CA ASN A 48 6.86 -8.20 -39.17
C ASN A 48 6.14 -9.32 -39.93
N ALA A 49 6.85 -10.36 -40.35
CA ALA A 49 6.30 -11.53 -41.05
C ALA A 49 5.64 -12.56 -40.12
N ILE A 50 5.86 -12.49 -38.80
CA ILE A 50 5.27 -13.45 -37.85
C ILE A 50 3.75 -13.26 -37.80
N ALA A 51 3.01 -14.33 -38.13
CA ALA A 51 1.56 -14.38 -38.09
C ALA A 51 1.02 -15.10 -36.84
N LYS A 52 -0.25 -14.84 -36.51
CA LYS A 52 -0.93 -15.48 -35.38
C LYS A 52 -1.04 -17.00 -35.62
N GLY A 53 -0.37 -17.80 -34.79
CA GLY A 53 -0.33 -19.26 -34.90
C GLY A 53 0.94 -19.84 -35.51
N ASP A 54 1.93 -19.00 -35.83
CA ASP A 54 3.23 -19.45 -36.32
C ASP A 54 3.98 -20.26 -35.24
N LYS A 55 4.26 -21.53 -35.56
CA LYS A 55 4.99 -22.48 -34.69
C LYS A 55 6.49 -22.52 -35.01
N GLY A 56 6.99 -21.63 -35.89
CA GLY A 56 8.39 -21.61 -36.35
C GLY A 56 9.42 -21.23 -35.27
N PHE A 57 8.97 -20.68 -34.15
CA PHE A 57 9.84 -20.22 -33.08
C PHE A 57 10.27 -21.36 -32.13
N LYS A 58 11.36 -22.04 -32.48
CA LYS A 58 11.81 -23.25 -31.74
C LYS A 58 12.75 -22.97 -30.56
N LYS A 59 13.56 -21.91 -30.62
CA LYS A 59 14.59 -21.63 -29.60
C LYS A 59 14.95 -20.14 -29.54
N VAL A 60 15.00 -19.60 -28.33
CA VAL A 60 15.60 -18.29 -28.04
C VAL A 60 16.96 -18.50 -27.41
N THR A 61 17.97 -17.81 -27.93
CA THR A 61 19.29 -17.78 -27.31
C THR A 61 19.63 -16.34 -26.94
N ILE A 62 19.74 -16.05 -25.65
CA ILE A 62 20.13 -14.74 -25.15
C ILE A 62 21.66 -14.64 -25.22
N LYS A 63 22.18 -13.88 -26.18
CA LYS A 63 23.62 -13.56 -26.26
C LYS A 63 23.92 -12.34 -25.41
N ARG A 64 24.79 -12.48 -24.40
CA ARG A 64 25.24 -11.37 -23.54
C ARG A 64 26.36 -10.59 -24.24
N ILE A 65 26.04 -9.40 -24.75
CA ILE A 65 26.98 -8.53 -25.48
C ILE A 65 27.34 -7.32 -24.61
N GLY A 66 28.64 -7.05 -24.44
CA GLY A 66 29.17 -5.95 -23.63
C GLY A 66 29.60 -6.35 -22.22
N GLU A 67 30.51 -5.57 -21.63
CA GLU A 67 31.14 -5.86 -20.34
C GLU A 67 30.10 -5.92 -19.20
N LYS A 68 29.15 -4.98 -19.18
CA LYS A 68 28.04 -4.95 -18.22
C LYS A 68 27.10 -6.16 -18.34
N ALA A 69 26.83 -6.63 -19.56
CA ALA A 69 25.97 -7.80 -19.78
C ALA A 69 26.69 -9.11 -19.45
N LYS A 70 28.00 -9.20 -19.70
CA LYS A 70 28.85 -10.34 -19.31
C LYS A 70 29.04 -10.40 -17.79
N ALA A 71 29.17 -9.23 -17.14
CA ALA A 71 29.26 -9.09 -15.68
C ALA A 71 27.92 -9.34 -14.96
N PHE A 72 26.78 -9.26 -15.67
CA PHE A 72 25.47 -9.56 -15.09
C PHE A 72 25.33 -11.06 -14.79
N LYS A 73 25.40 -11.40 -13.51
CA LYS A 73 25.28 -12.77 -12.98
C LYS A 73 23.83 -13.10 -12.57
N GLY A 74 22.84 -12.86 -13.42
CA GLY A 74 21.44 -13.21 -13.11
C GLY A 74 21.26 -14.71 -12.85
N GLY A 75 21.16 -15.10 -11.59
CA GLY A 75 20.91 -16.45 -11.12
C GLY A 75 20.02 -16.41 -9.88
N GLU A 76 19.38 -17.55 -9.58
CA GLU A 76 18.40 -17.67 -8.50
C GLU A 76 18.94 -17.19 -7.16
N ALA A 77 20.22 -17.42 -6.86
CA ALA A 77 20.88 -16.94 -5.65
C ALA A 77 20.96 -15.40 -5.54
N GLN A 78 21.15 -14.68 -6.65
CA GLN A 78 21.17 -13.23 -6.63
C GLN A 78 19.75 -12.65 -6.52
N PHE A 79 18.77 -13.27 -7.19
CA PHE A 79 17.37 -12.92 -7.00
C PHE A 79 16.86 -13.28 -5.60
N ALA A 80 17.32 -14.38 -5.01
CA ALA A 80 17.03 -14.77 -3.64
C ALA A 80 17.67 -13.81 -2.63
N ALA A 81 18.93 -13.42 -2.85
CA ALA A 81 19.61 -12.41 -2.04
C ALA A 81 18.91 -11.04 -2.13
N LEU A 82 18.51 -10.60 -3.34
CA LEU A 82 17.71 -9.38 -3.53
C LEU A 82 16.33 -9.49 -2.88
N ARG A 83 15.63 -10.63 -2.98
CA ARG A 83 14.36 -10.87 -2.26
C ARG A 83 14.53 -10.87 -0.74
N ALA A 84 15.67 -11.33 -0.24
CA ALA A 84 16.00 -11.34 1.19
C ALA A 84 16.49 -9.98 1.71
N THR A 85 17.16 -9.17 0.88
CA THR A 85 17.61 -7.80 1.23
C THR A 85 16.55 -6.74 1.00
N ILE A 86 15.56 -6.97 0.13
CA ILE A 86 14.25 -6.32 0.23
C ILE A 86 13.61 -6.91 1.49
N LYS A 87 13.96 -6.39 2.68
CA LYS A 87 13.12 -6.50 3.86
C LYS A 87 11.72 -6.19 3.38
N SER A 88 10.84 -7.18 3.46
CA SER A 88 9.48 -7.05 2.97
C SER A 88 8.91 -5.70 3.43
N PRO A 89 8.23 -4.91 2.58
CA PRO A 89 7.57 -3.68 3.04
C PRO A 89 6.72 -3.91 4.31
N VAL A 90 6.28 -5.15 4.53
CA VAL A 90 5.62 -5.66 5.75
C VAL A 90 6.48 -5.51 7.01
N ASP A 91 7.78 -5.84 6.97
CA ASP A 91 8.68 -5.78 8.13
C ASP A 91 9.17 -4.35 8.40
N LYS A 92 9.39 -3.59 7.31
CA LYS A 92 9.79 -2.18 7.41
C LYS A 92 8.70 -1.34 8.08
N ASN A 93 7.45 -1.44 7.61
CA ASN A 93 6.34 -0.67 8.17
C ASN A 93 6.04 -1.06 9.62
N LYS A 94 6.19 -2.34 9.96
CA LYS A 94 6.02 -2.81 11.33
C LYS A 94 7.05 -2.17 12.26
N ALA A 95 8.33 -2.22 11.90
CA ALA A 95 9.40 -1.62 12.69
C ALA A 95 9.27 -0.09 12.81
N GLU A 96 8.94 0.60 11.72
CA GLU A 96 8.69 2.05 11.73
C GLU A 96 7.47 2.41 12.59
N GLY A 97 6.40 1.61 12.50
CA GLY A 97 5.20 1.78 13.32
C GLY A 97 5.45 1.57 14.81
N GLU A 98 6.20 0.54 15.19
CA GLU A 98 6.60 0.28 16.58
C GLU A 98 7.50 1.40 17.13
N ALA A 99 8.47 1.85 16.35
CA ALA A 99 9.34 2.97 16.73
C ALA A 99 8.56 4.28 16.88
N PHE A 100 7.60 4.54 15.98
CA PHE A 100 6.73 5.70 16.07
C PHE A 100 5.84 5.65 17.32
N LEU A 101 5.21 4.51 17.60
CA LEU A 101 4.40 4.35 18.80
C LEU A 101 5.25 4.48 20.07
N ALA A 102 6.48 3.96 20.09
CA ALA A 102 7.39 4.12 21.22
C ALA A 102 7.76 5.58 21.50
N LYS A 103 7.84 6.42 20.45
CA LYS A 103 8.04 7.88 20.60
C LYS A 103 6.77 8.56 21.10
N VAL A 104 5.63 8.28 20.48
CA VAL A 104 4.33 8.84 20.84
C VAL A 104 3.95 8.53 22.29
N LYS A 105 4.26 7.33 22.78
CA LYS A 105 4.05 6.95 24.19
C LYS A 105 4.80 7.83 25.19
N LYS A 106 5.87 8.51 24.77
CA LYS A 106 6.66 9.42 25.61
C LYS A 106 6.22 10.87 25.49
N GLU A 107 5.33 11.20 24.57
CA GLU A 107 4.81 12.56 24.41
C GLU A 107 3.83 12.90 25.54
N GLU A 108 3.90 14.14 26.01
CA GLU A 108 2.98 14.63 27.05
C GLU A 108 1.52 14.62 26.57
N GLY A 109 0.65 14.12 27.45
CA GLY A 109 -0.79 14.00 27.19
C GLY A 109 -1.21 12.77 26.39
N VAL A 110 -0.26 11.92 25.97
CA VAL A 110 -0.57 10.63 25.36
C VAL A 110 -0.82 9.57 26.43
N LYS A 111 -1.90 8.82 26.28
CA LYS A 111 -2.25 7.66 27.10
C LYS A 111 -2.22 6.41 26.24
N THR A 112 -1.82 5.29 26.82
CA THR A 112 -1.77 3.98 26.14
C THR A 112 -2.69 3.00 26.85
N THR A 113 -3.38 2.16 26.09
CA THR A 113 -4.23 1.09 26.63
C THR A 113 -3.51 -0.26 26.57
N ALA A 114 -4.08 -1.27 27.24
CA ALA A 114 -3.51 -2.62 27.26
C ALA A 114 -3.47 -3.30 25.88
N SER A 115 -4.36 -2.90 24.96
CA SER A 115 -4.38 -3.41 23.57
C SER A 115 -3.26 -2.84 22.70
N GLY A 116 -2.57 -1.80 23.18
CA GLY A 116 -1.52 -1.09 22.46
C GLY A 116 -1.99 0.16 21.70
N LEU A 117 -3.30 0.49 21.78
CA LEU A 117 -3.81 1.78 21.30
C LEU A 117 -3.18 2.91 22.12
N ALA A 118 -2.64 3.93 21.45
CA ALA A 118 -2.26 5.17 22.08
C ALA A 118 -3.20 6.29 21.64
N TYR A 119 -3.52 7.23 22.52
CA TYR A 119 -4.39 8.34 22.20
C TYR A 119 -4.01 9.61 22.95
N LYS A 120 -4.29 10.76 22.32
CA LYS A 120 -4.11 12.09 22.90
C LYS A 120 -5.44 12.82 22.86
N VAL A 121 -5.93 13.28 24.00
CA VAL A 121 -7.12 14.12 24.06
C VAL A 121 -6.72 15.55 23.71
N LEU A 122 -7.30 16.11 22.65
CA LEU A 122 -7.08 17.52 22.27
C LEU A 122 -8.10 18.42 22.96
N THR A 123 -9.38 18.04 22.87
CA THR A 123 -10.49 18.72 23.51
C THR A 123 -11.34 17.69 24.23
N ALA A 124 -11.48 17.85 25.54
CA ALA A 124 -12.35 16.96 26.31
C ALA A 124 -13.82 17.26 25.97
N GLY A 125 -14.56 16.23 25.57
CA GLY A 125 -16.02 16.33 25.44
C GLY A 125 -16.70 16.33 26.80
N THR A 126 -17.91 16.88 26.87
CA THR A 126 -18.70 16.97 28.10
C THR A 126 -19.83 15.95 28.17
N GLY A 127 -20.17 15.29 27.06
CA GLY A 127 -21.26 14.33 27.01
C GLY A 127 -20.89 12.90 27.42
N ALA A 128 -21.80 11.97 27.13
CA ALA A 128 -21.59 10.55 27.37
C ALA A 128 -20.52 9.97 26.44
N SER A 129 -19.94 8.84 26.85
CA SER A 129 -19.12 7.98 26.00
C SER A 129 -19.99 6.97 25.27
N PRO A 130 -19.71 6.67 23.99
CA PRO A 130 -20.51 5.73 23.22
C PRO A 130 -20.27 4.29 23.71
N LYS A 131 -21.28 3.43 23.57
CA LYS A 131 -21.18 1.98 23.80
C LYS A 131 -20.78 1.27 22.49
N PRO A 132 -20.20 0.06 22.53
CA PRO A 132 -19.80 -0.70 21.33
C PRO A 132 -20.92 -0.91 20.29
N THR A 133 -22.19 -0.89 20.73
CA THR A 133 -23.37 -1.09 19.88
C THR A 133 -23.95 0.22 19.32
N ASN A 134 -23.47 1.38 19.77
CA ASN A 134 -23.97 2.67 19.30
C ASN A 134 -23.49 2.99 17.87
N GLN A 135 -24.24 3.88 17.23
CA GLN A 135 -23.76 4.60 16.06
C GLN A 135 -23.18 5.93 16.49
N VAL A 136 -22.08 6.33 15.86
CA VAL A 136 -21.41 7.59 16.14
C VAL A 136 -21.26 8.40 14.87
N THR A 137 -21.52 9.70 14.97
CA THR A 137 -21.28 10.65 13.89
C THR A 137 -20.02 11.44 14.23
N VAL A 138 -19.03 11.39 13.34
CA VAL A 138 -17.70 11.94 13.59
C VAL A 138 -17.16 12.74 12.41
N HIS A 139 -16.39 13.78 12.73
CA HIS A 139 -15.38 14.28 11.80
C HIS A 139 -14.07 13.55 12.03
N TYR A 140 -13.41 13.12 10.96
CA TYR A 140 -12.13 12.44 11.08
C TYR A 140 -11.19 12.74 9.92
N THR A 141 -9.90 12.61 10.20
CA THR A 141 -8.84 12.56 9.19
C THR A 141 -7.87 11.44 9.54
N GLY A 142 -7.80 10.42 8.67
CA GLY A 142 -6.88 9.30 8.73
C GLY A 142 -5.61 9.56 7.92
N LYS A 143 -4.46 9.44 8.57
CA LYS A 143 -3.13 9.64 7.99
C LYS A 143 -2.21 8.47 8.32
N LEU A 144 -1.27 8.19 7.43
CA LEU A 144 -0.13 7.32 7.71
C LEU A 144 0.87 8.06 8.61
N ILE A 145 1.79 7.32 9.26
CA ILE A 145 2.89 7.91 10.05
C ILE A 145 3.79 8.86 9.23
N SER A 146 3.79 8.71 7.90
CA SER A 146 4.48 9.61 6.97
C SER A 146 3.77 10.95 6.76
N GLY A 147 2.58 11.15 7.34
CA GLY A 147 1.73 12.33 7.15
C GLY A 147 0.78 12.25 5.96
N LYS A 148 0.92 11.24 5.08
CA LYS A 148 0.02 11.04 3.93
C LYS A 148 -1.41 10.76 4.40
N VAL A 149 -2.34 11.65 4.05
CA VAL A 149 -3.78 11.46 4.26
C VAL A 149 -4.28 10.37 3.31
N PHE A 150 -4.96 9.36 3.84
CA PHE A 150 -5.61 8.34 3.01
C PHE A 150 -7.14 8.46 3.03
N ASP A 151 -7.71 9.08 4.06
CA ASP A 151 -9.14 9.28 4.18
C ASP A 151 -9.45 10.50 5.10
N SER A 152 -10.45 11.31 4.76
CA SER A 152 -10.87 12.45 5.56
C SER A 152 -12.33 12.81 5.29
N SER A 153 -13.16 12.83 6.34
CA SER A 153 -14.53 13.33 6.22
C SER A 153 -14.60 14.85 6.18
N VAL A 154 -13.61 15.53 6.78
CA VAL A 154 -13.49 16.99 6.74
C VAL A 154 -13.23 17.48 5.31
N GLN A 155 -12.35 16.81 4.57
CA GLN A 155 -12.10 17.14 3.15
C GLN A 155 -13.33 16.87 2.26
N ARG A 156 -14.21 15.95 2.65
CA ARG A 156 -15.49 15.72 1.97
C ARG A 156 -16.57 16.74 2.35
N GLY A 157 -16.33 17.57 3.37
CA GLY A 157 -17.28 18.58 3.84
C GLY A 157 -18.50 18.03 4.58
N GLN A 158 -18.56 16.73 4.89
CA GLN A 158 -19.69 16.11 5.59
C GLN A 158 -19.23 15.11 6.66
N PRO A 159 -19.84 15.12 7.87
CA PRO A 159 -19.58 14.11 8.88
C PRO A 159 -19.89 12.70 8.38
N ALA A 160 -19.20 11.71 8.94
CA ALA A 160 -19.47 10.31 8.64
C ALA A 160 -20.09 9.62 9.85
N THR A 161 -21.10 8.78 9.61
CA THR A 161 -21.76 7.99 10.65
C THR A 161 -21.37 6.54 10.52
N PHE A 162 -20.88 5.95 11.61
CA PHE A 162 -20.45 4.57 11.65
C PHE A 162 -21.05 3.83 12.85
N PRO A 163 -21.48 2.57 12.68
CA PRO A 163 -21.76 1.70 13.81
C PRO A 163 -20.43 1.21 14.41
N LEU A 164 -20.23 1.39 15.73
CA LEU A 164 -18.95 1.08 16.39
C LEU A 164 -18.55 -0.40 16.34
N ASN A 165 -19.49 -1.29 16.06
CA ASN A 165 -19.23 -2.73 15.90
C ASN A 165 -18.84 -3.14 14.46
N ARG A 166 -18.76 -2.22 13.49
CA ARG A 166 -18.32 -2.51 12.11
C ARG A 166 -17.11 -1.71 11.66
N VAL A 167 -16.43 -1.03 12.58
CA VAL A 167 -15.18 -0.32 12.33
C VAL A 167 -13.99 -1.14 12.83
N ILE A 168 -12.78 -0.67 12.54
CA ILE A 168 -11.56 -1.33 13.02
C ILE A 168 -11.52 -1.36 14.55
N PRO A 169 -10.93 -2.40 15.19
CA PRO A 169 -10.91 -2.54 16.64
C PRO A 169 -10.38 -1.30 17.38
N GLY A 170 -9.36 -0.64 16.84
CA GLY A 170 -8.81 0.58 17.43
C GLY A 170 -9.77 1.77 17.45
N TRP A 171 -10.71 1.84 16.48
CA TRP A 171 -11.79 2.83 16.50
C TRP A 171 -12.85 2.45 17.53
N THR A 172 -13.27 1.18 17.55
CA THR A 172 -14.23 0.69 18.53
C THR A 172 -13.75 1.00 19.95
N GLU A 173 -12.49 0.71 20.27
CA GLU A 173 -11.89 1.01 21.57
C GLU A 173 -11.70 2.52 21.79
N GLY A 174 -11.05 3.22 20.86
CA GLY A 174 -10.68 4.62 21.04
C GLY A 174 -11.87 5.57 21.18
N LEU A 175 -12.96 5.31 20.46
CA LEU A 175 -14.17 6.15 20.54
C LEU A 175 -14.93 5.96 21.85
N GLN A 176 -14.86 4.79 22.47
CA GLN A 176 -15.44 4.55 23.81
C GLN A 176 -14.68 5.33 24.90
N LEU A 177 -13.42 5.69 24.67
CA LEU A 177 -12.62 6.52 25.58
C LEU A 177 -12.90 8.02 25.39
N MET A 178 -13.59 8.40 24.31
CA MET A 178 -14.00 9.77 24.03
C MET A 178 -15.37 10.07 24.63
N LYS A 179 -15.65 11.36 24.81
CA LYS A 179 -16.96 11.89 25.19
C LYS A 179 -17.55 12.68 24.04
N LYS A 180 -18.87 12.71 23.90
CA LYS A 180 -19.56 13.54 22.90
C LYS A 180 -19.09 15.00 23.00
N GLY A 181 -18.82 15.62 21.86
CA GLY A 181 -18.22 16.95 21.69
C GLY A 181 -16.69 16.97 21.83
N GLY A 182 -16.06 15.83 22.08
CA GLY A 182 -14.62 15.72 22.27
C GLY A 182 -13.85 15.51 20.98
N LYS A 183 -12.59 15.95 20.99
CA LYS A 183 -11.65 15.78 19.89
C LYS A 183 -10.36 15.12 20.40
N SER A 184 -9.92 14.07 19.71
CA SER A 184 -8.75 13.28 20.11
C SER A 184 -7.97 12.79 18.90
N ILE A 185 -6.69 12.53 19.10
CA ILE A 185 -5.85 11.80 18.15
C ILE A 185 -5.73 10.37 18.64
N LEU A 186 -6.01 9.41 17.76
CA LEU A 186 -5.85 7.97 17.98
C LEU A 186 -4.67 7.48 17.14
N TYR A 187 -3.71 6.83 17.80
CA TYR A 187 -2.57 6.17 17.20
C TYR A 187 -2.79 4.66 17.25
N ILE A 188 -3.21 4.11 16.11
CA ILE A 188 -3.72 2.76 16.02
C ILE A 188 -2.64 1.86 15.43
N PRO A 189 -2.08 0.92 16.22
CA PRO A 189 -1.14 -0.07 15.70
C PRO A 189 -1.83 -0.97 14.68
N SER A 190 -1.05 -1.55 13.76
CA SER A 190 -1.61 -2.30 12.64
C SER A 190 -2.47 -3.49 13.04
N ASN A 191 -2.19 -4.15 14.16
CA ASN A 191 -2.99 -5.24 14.73
C ASN A 191 -4.41 -4.81 15.14
N LEU A 192 -4.61 -3.53 15.46
CA LEU A 192 -5.93 -2.94 15.76
C LEU A 192 -6.54 -2.23 14.54
N ALA A 193 -5.93 -2.36 13.36
CA ALA A 193 -6.36 -1.79 12.10
C ALA A 193 -6.46 -2.87 10.99
N TYR A 194 -5.64 -2.78 9.94
CA TYR A 194 -5.70 -3.66 8.76
C TYR A 194 -4.60 -4.74 8.72
N GLY A 195 -3.78 -4.83 9.76
CA GLY A 195 -2.75 -5.86 9.94
C GLY A 195 -1.77 -6.01 8.78
N ALA A 196 -1.26 -7.22 8.60
CA ALA A 196 -0.29 -7.56 7.56
C ALA A 196 -0.86 -7.51 6.13
N ARG A 197 -2.19 -7.43 5.98
CA ARG A 197 -2.83 -7.36 4.66
C ARG A 197 -2.83 -5.93 4.10
N GLY A 198 -2.92 -4.91 4.96
CA GLY A 198 -3.19 -3.54 4.52
C GLY A 198 -4.59 -3.41 3.88
N ALA A 199 -4.86 -2.29 3.21
CA ALA A 199 -6.17 -2.03 2.60
C ALA A 199 -6.12 -1.14 1.36
N GLY A 200 -6.91 -1.51 0.34
CA GLY A 200 -7.29 -0.66 -0.80
C GLY A 200 -6.14 -0.12 -1.67
N GLY A 201 -4.93 -0.67 -1.54
CA GLY A 201 -3.73 -0.14 -2.21
C GLY A 201 -3.24 1.21 -1.66
N VAL A 202 -3.94 1.79 -0.67
CA VAL A 202 -3.63 3.07 -0.04
C VAL A 202 -3.00 2.91 1.33
N ILE A 203 -3.40 1.87 2.07
CA ILE A 203 -2.84 1.51 3.38
C ILE A 203 -1.92 0.31 3.16
N PRO A 204 -0.60 0.47 3.36
CA PRO A 204 0.32 -0.62 3.17
C PRO A 204 0.24 -1.64 4.32
N PRO A 205 0.77 -2.86 4.12
CA PRO A 205 0.88 -3.87 5.16
C PRO A 205 1.53 -3.38 6.44
N ASN A 206 1.01 -3.82 7.60
CA ASN A 206 1.50 -3.48 8.94
C ASN A 206 1.62 -1.98 9.23
N ALA A 207 0.88 -1.13 8.52
CA ALA A 207 0.90 0.31 8.76
C ALA A 207 0.22 0.67 10.09
N THR A 208 0.92 1.46 10.91
CA THR A 208 0.30 2.21 12.01
C THR A 208 -0.46 3.39 11.42
N LEU A 209 -1.68 3.63 11.91
CA LEU A 209 -2.55 4.69 11.45
C LEU A 209 -2.70 5.78 12.51
N VAL A 210 -2.78 7.03 12.06
CA VAL A 210 -3.05 8.18 12.92
C VAL A 210 -4.39 8.77 12.51
N PHE A 211 -5.34 8.80 13.44
CA PHE A 211 -6.66 9.36 13.22
C PHE A 211 -6.87 10.55 14.14
N GLU A 212 -7.09 11.72 13.56
CA GLU A 212 -7.67 12.83 14.31
C GLU A 212 -9.19 12.71 14.19
N VAL A 213 -9.88 12.59 15.32
CA VAL A 213 -11.33 12.32 15.37
C VAL A 213 -12.01 13.31 16.31
N GLU A 214 -13.15 13.80 15.87
CA GLU A 214 -14.06 14.66 16.62
C GLU A 214 -15.43 13.98 16.70
N LEU A 215 -15.89 13.69 17.92
CA LEU A 215 -17.14 12.98 18.17
C LEU A 215 -18.29 13.97 18.28
N LEU A 216 -19.12 14.06 17.24
CA LEU A 216 -20.22 15.02 17.18
C LEU A 216 -21.48 14.48 17.84
N GLU A 217 -21.84 13.23 17.54
CA GLU A 217 -23.10 12.63 17.95
C GLU A 217 -22.95 11.15 18.30
N ILE A 218 -23.81 10.68 19.21
CA ILE A 218 -23.96 9.28 19.61
C ILE A 218 -25.45 8.94 19.48
N LYS A 219 -25.76 7.85 18.79
CA LYS A 219 -27.12 7.32 18.54
C LYS A 219 -27.24 5.90 19.10
#